data_AF-A0A7J2HHD5-F1
#
_entry.id   AF-A0A7J2HHD5-F1
#
_cell.length_a   1.000
_cell.length_b   1.000
_cell.length_c   1.000
_cell.angle_alpha   90.00
_cell.angle_beta   90.00
_cell.angle_gamma   90.00
#
_symmetry.space_group_name_H-M   'P 1'
#
loop_
_entity.id
_entity.type
_entity.pdbx_description
1 polymer ?
#
loop_
_entity_poly.entity_id
_entity_poly.type
_entity_poly.pdbx_seq_one_letter_code
_entity_poly.pdbx_strand_id
1 'polypeptide(L)'
;DFEELIMRELTYKKAVIAVNKIDLAGIEVIEEVKSLMDPEEAPIVGVSAERGDGLKQLRSTIFKALDLIRVYTRKGGETSDKPLVLPRNSTVRDLAELIHREFAEKMKYARVWGRSVKVQGQKVGADHVLEDGDIVEVKL
;
A
#
# COMPACT_ATOMS: atom_id res chain seq x y z
N ASP A 1 -13.47 28.48 15.94
CA ASP A 1 -12.16 28.58 16.58
C ASP A 1 -11.13 28.90 15.51
N PHE A 2 -10.61 30.13 15.50
CA PHE A 2 -9.76 30.64 14.40
C PHE A 2 -8.33 30.07 14.51
N GLU A 3 -7.93 29.70 15.73
CA GLU A 3 -6.64 29.09 16.04
C GLU A 3 -6.54 27.64 15.51
N GLU A 4 -7.62 26.86 15.54
CA GLU A 4 -7.68 25.50 14.95
C GLU A 4 -7.47 25.50 13.43
N LEU A 5 -7.89 26.57 12.74
CA LEU A 5 -7.77 26.67 11.28
C LEU A 5 -6.32 26.97 10.85
N ILE A 6 -5.57 27.69 11.69
CA ILE A 6 -4.18 28.10 11.45
C ILE A 6 -3.20 26.97 11.82
N MET A 7 -3.56 26.12 12.78
CA MET A 7 -2.73 25.02 13.29
C MET A 7 -2.91 23.69 12.54
N ARG A 8 -3.61 23.68 11.41
CA ARG A 8 -3.84 22.45 10.66
C ARG A 8 -2.65 22.17 9.75
N GLU A 9 -1.74 21.31 10.20
CA GLU A 9 -0.66 20.79 9.35
C GLU A 9 -1.26 20.23 8.04
N LEU A 10 -0.83 20.79 6.92
CA LEU A 10 -1.19 20.28 5.59
C LEU A 10 -0.61 18.88 5.44
N THR A 11 -1.45 17.86 5.56
CA THR A 11 -1.06 16.46 5.37
C THR A 11 -1.30 16.06 3.93
N TYR A 12 -0.23 15.74 3.21
CA TYR A 12 -0.33 15.17 1.87
C TYR A 12 -0.72 13.69 1.96
N LYS A 13 -1.84 13.34 1.32
CA LYS A 13 -2.32 11.95 1.26
C LYS A 13 -2.47 11.53 -0.20
N LYS A 14 -2.22 10.25 -0.45
CA LYS A 14 -2.53 9.60 -1.72
C LYS A 14 -4.03 9.74 -2.01
N ALA A 15 -4.38 10.12 -3.23
CA ALA A 15 -5.76 10.36 -3.64
C ALA A 15 -6.08 9.63 -4.95
N VAL A 16 -7.37 9.32 -5.14
CA VAL A 16 -7.96 8.83 -6.39
C VAL A 16 -9.26 9.58 -6.59
N ILE A 17 -9.48 10.11 -7.79
CA ILE A 17 -10.68 10.87 -8.14
C ILE A 17 -11.66 9.93 -8.84
N ALA A 18 -12.84 9.74 -8.25
CA ALA A 18 -13.92 8.96 -8.84
C ALA A 18 -15.00 9.90 -9.42
N VAL A 19 -15.10 9.95 -10.74
CA VAL A 19 -16.13 10.75 -11.45
C VAL A 19 -17.38 9.88 -11.59
N ASN A 20 -18.35 10.10 -10.72
CA ASN A 20 -19.58 9.29 -10.69
C ASN A 20 -20.62 9.77 -11.72
N LYS A 21 -21.62 8.94 -11.99
CA LYS A 21 -22.76 9.17 -12.91
C LYS A 21 -22.37 9.24 -14.39
N ILE A 22 -21.35 8.50 -14.80
CA ILE A 22 -20.93 8.44 -16.23
C ILE A 22 -22.01 7.86 -17.15
N ASP A 23 -23.02 7.19 -16.59
CA ASP A 23 -24.17 6.68 -17.34
C ASP A 23 -25.16 7.78 -17.74
N LEU A 24 -25.08 8.95 -17.10
CA LEU A 24 -25.87 10.14 -17.42
C LEU A 24 -25.04 11.24 -18.11
N ALA A 25 -23.71 11.16 -18.00
CA ALA A 25 -22.79 12.13 -18.57
C ALA A 25 -22.24 11.66 -19.93
N GLY A 26 -21.99 12.61 -20.83
CA GLY A 26 -21.24 12.35 -22.06
C GLY A 26 -19.75 12.12 -21.78
N ILE A 27 -19.04 11.51 -22.74
CA ILE A 27 -17.57 11.28 -22.67
C ILE A 27 -16.80 12.58 -22.44
N GLU A 28 -17.34 13.69 -22.93
CA GLU A 28 -16.76 15.03 -22.89
C GLU A 28 -16.56 15.52 -21.44
N VAL A 29 -17.47 15.17 -20.53
CA VAL A 29 -17.40 15.58 -19.11
C VAL A 29 -16.20 14.93 -18.42
N ILE A 30 -15.87 13.68 -18.79
CA ILE A 30 -14.72 12.97 -18.22
C ILE A 30 -13.42 13.58 -18.76
N GLU A 31 -13.39 13.96 -20.04
CA GLU A 31 -12.25 14.65 -20.65
C GLU A 31 -12.03 16.03 -20.05
N GLU A 32 -13.11 16.77 -19.77
CA GLU A 32 -13.04 18.07 -19.10
C GLU A 32 -12.44 17.95 -17.70
N VAL A 33 -12.92 16.99 -16.88
CA VAL A 33 -12.35 16.74 -15.54
C VAL A 33 -10.87 16.36 -15.63
N LYS A 34 -10.47 15.55 -16.62
CA LYS A 34 -9.07 15.20 -16.86
C LYS A 34 -8.24 16.39 -17.34
N SER A 35 -8.84 17.40 -17.97
CA SER A 35 -8.14 18.60 -18.41
C SER A 35 -7.92 19.61 -17.28
N LEU A 36 -8.78 19.58 -16.25
CA LEU A 36 -8.73 20.47 -15.10
C LEU A 36 -7.78 19.99 -13.99
N MET A 37 -7.35 18.73 -14.05
CA MET A 37 -6.54 18.09 -13.00
C MET A 37 -5.38 17.35 -13.64
N ASP A 38 -4.18 17.49 -13.08
CA ASP A 38 -3.03 16.74 -13.55
C ASP A 38 -3.21 15.24 -13.18
N PRO A 39 -3.25 14.32 -14.16
CA PRO A 39 -3.33 12.88 -13.87
C PRO A 39 -2.15 12.37 -13.03
N GLU A 40 -1.02 13.08 -12.98
CA GLU A 40 0.11 12.77 -12.11
C GLU A 40 -0.18 13.05 -10.62
N GLU A 41 -1.07 13.99 -10.30
CA GLU A 41 -1.44 14.30 -8.91
C GLU A 41 -2.37 13.24 -8.31
N ALA A 42 -3.33 12.76 -9.09
CA ALA A 42 -4.25 11.71 -8.67
C ALA A 42 -4.87 10.97 -9.86
N PRO A 43 -4.91 9.62 -9.84
CA PRO A 43 -5.62 8.86 -10.86
C PRO A 43 -7.11 9.21 -10.92
N ILE A 44 -7.63 9.42 -12.12
CA ILE A 44 -9.05 9.73 -12.38
C ILE A 44 -9.73 8.50 -12.98
N VAL A 45 -10.85 8.08 -12.38
CA VAL A 45 -11.65 6.93 -12.84
C VAL A 45 -13.12 7.34 -12.96
N GLY A 46 -13.69 7.18 -14.14
CA GLY A 46 -15.13 7.31 -14.36
C GLY A 46 -15.88 6.08 -13.83
N VAL A 47 -16.98 6.30 -13.09
CA VAL A 47 -17.81 5.23 -12.53
C VAL A 47 -19.30 5.53 -12.68
N SER A 48 -20.11 4.48 -12.79
CA SER A 48 -21.54 4.53 -12.48
C SER A 48 -21.77 3.69 -11.24
N ALA A 49 -21.99 4.35 -10.10
CA ALA A 49 -22.26 3.63 -8.86
C ALA A 49 -23.57 2.83 -8.91
N GLU A 50 -24.54 3.27 -9.70
CA GLU A 50 -25.84 2.61 -9.87
C GLU A 50 -25.76 1.39 -10.79
N ARG A 51 -25.08 1.52 -11.95
CA ARG A 51 -24.94 0.43 -12.92
C ARG A 51 -23.78 -0.52 -12.63
N GLY A 52 -22.82 -0.08 -11.81
CA GLY A 52 -21.61 -0.82 -11.48
C GLY A 52 -20.45 -0.60 -12.46
N ASP A 53 -20.64 0.22 -13.50
CA ASP A 53 -19.61 0.52 -14.49
C ASP A 53 -18.40 1.19 -13.82
N GLY A 54 -17.19 0.79 -14.22
CA GLY A 54 -15.94 1.37 -13.71
C GLY A 54 -15.58 1.00 -12.26
N LEU A 55 -16.47 0.39 -11.45
CA LEU A 55 -16.18 0.07 -10.05
C LEU A 55 -15.03 -0.93 -9.87
N LYS A 56 -14.90 -1.91 -10.77
CA LYS A 56 -13.77 -2.85 -10.76
C LYS A 56 -12.44 -2.14 -11.04
N GLN A 57 -12.45 -1.20 -11.98
CA GLN A 57 -11.29 -0.37 -12.28
C GLN A 57 -10.94 0.51 -11.08
N LEU A 58 -11.91 1.20 -10.49
CA LEU A 58 -11.73 2.04 -9.30
C LEU A 58 -11.09 1.26 -8.16
N ARG A 59 -11.60 0.05 -7.84
CA ARG A 59 -11.00 -0.83 -6.83
C ARG A 59 -9.53 -1.13 -7.11
N SER A 60 -9.21 -1.47 -8.37
CA SER A 60 -7.83 -1.78 -8.76
C SER A 60 -6.92 -0.54 -8.70
N THR A 61 -7.44 0.63 -9.06
CA THR A 61 -6.73 1.91 -9.02
C THR A 61 -6.42 2.32 -7.59
N ILE A 62 -7.39 2.21 -6.67
CA ILE A 62 -7.18 2.48 -5.24
C ILE A 62 -6.07 1.59 -4.69
N PHE A 63 -6.12 0.28 -4.96
CA PHE A 63 -5.09 -0.65 -4.46
C PHE A 63 -3.69 -0.30 -5.00
N LYS A 64 -3.59 0.05 -6.29
CA LYS A 64 -2.32 0.50 -6.89
C LYS A 64 -1.83 1.81 -6.28
N ALA A 65 -2.71 2.79 -6.09
CA ALA A 65 -2.36 4.10 -5.53
C ALA A 65 -1.81 3.97 -4.09
N LEU A 66 -2.38 3.09 -3.28
CA LEU A 66 -1.91 2.82 -1.92
C LEU A 66 -0.46 2.31 -1.88
N ASP A 67 0.03 1.71 -2.96
CA ASP A 67 1.40 1.19 -3.11
C ASP A 67 1.85 0.33 -1.93
N LEU A 68 1.08 -0.74 -1.68
CA LEU A 68 1.26 -1.65 -0.55
C LEU A 68 1.94 -2.95 -0.99
N ILE A 69 2.61 -3.60 -0.05
CA ILE A 69 3.17 -4.95 -0.16
C ILE A 69 2.52 -5.86 0.89
N ARG A 70 2.34 -7.13 0.55
CA ARG A 70 1.89 -8.19 1.46
C ARG A 70 3.08 -9.04 1.85
N VAL A 71 3.33 -9.16 3.14
CA VAL A 71 4.44 -9.94 3.69
C VAL A 71 3.87 -11.01 4.63
N TYR A 72 4.28 -12.26 4.43
CA TYR A 72 3.82 -13.39 5.21
C TYR A 72 4.82 -13.69 6.31
N THR A 73 4.36 -13.83 7.55
CA THR A 73 5.25 -14.18 8.67
C THR A 73 5.42 -15.69 8.75
N ARG A 74 6.61 -16.13 9.17
CA ARG A 74 6.92 -17.55 9.38
C ARG A 74 7.48 -17.76 10.78
N LYS A 75 7.07 -18.81 11.46
CA LYS A 75 7.55 -19.20 12.80
C LYS A 75 7.68 -20.71 12.91
N GLY A 76 8.88 -21.19 13.28
CA GLY A 76 9.08 -22.62 13.53
C GLY A 76 8.89 -23.50 12.29
N GLY A 77 9.08 -22.94 11.10
CA GLY A 77 8.86 -23.64 9.83
C GLY A 77 7.49 -23.43 9.21
N GLU A 78 6.50 -22.95 9.96
CA GLU A 78 5.13 -22.70 9.49
C GLU A 78 4.93 -21.26 9.04
N THR A 79 4.33 -21.07 7.87
CA THR A 79 4.02 -19.76 7.29
C THR A 79 2.56 -19.42 7.57
N SER A 80 2.31 -18.20 8.06
CA SER A 80 0.96 -17.66 8.23
C SER A 80 0.22 -17.62 6.88
N ASP A 81 -1.05 -17.99 6.87
CA ASP A 81 -1.96 -17.85 5.72
C ASP A 81 -2.36 -16.39 5.49
N LYS A 82 -2.30 -15.57 6.54
CA LYS A 82 -2.65 -14.14 6.51
C LYS A 82 -1.39 -13.29 6.40
N PRO A 83 -1.30 -12.40 5.38
CA PRO A 83 -0.21 -11.46 5.26
C PRO A 83 -0.39 -10.27 6.21
N LEU A 84 0.73 -9.67 6.59
CA LEU A 84 0.79 -8.31 7.07
C LEU A 84 0.93 -7.36 5.87
N VAL A 85 0.22 -6.24 5.90
CA VAL A 85 0.21 -5.25 4.82
C VAL A 85 1.05 -4.05 5.24
N LEU A 86 2.04 -3.72 4.42
CA LEU A 86 3.00 -2.65 4.66
C LEU A 86 3.06 -1.72 3.45
N PRO A 87 3.45 -0.45 3.61
CA PRO A 87 3.85 0.39 2.48
C PRO A 87 4.99 -0.25 1.67
N ARG A 88 5.05 0.00 0.36
CA ARG A 88 6.23 -0.31 -0.43
C ARG A 88 7.46 0.39 0.15
N ASN A 89 8.61 -0.25 0.02
CA ASN A 89 9.90 0.14 0.60
C ASN A 89 10.01 -0.05 2.12
N SER A 90 9.00 -0.66 2.77
CA SER A 90 9.15 -1.10 4.15
C SER A 90 10.25 -2.14 4.31
N THR A 91 10.91 -2.08 5.47
CA THR A 91 12.04 -2.90 5.85
C THR A 91 11.61 -4.06 6.76
N VAL A 92 12.55 -4.97 7.04
CA VAL A 92 12.36 -6.01 8.06
C VAL A 92 12.10 -5.40 9.44
N ARG A 93 12.70 -4.26 9.78
CA ARG A 93 12.44 -3.54 11.03
C ARG A 93 10.99 -3.08 11.11
N ASP A 94 10.46 -2.48 10.05
CA ASP A 94 9.08 -2.00 10.00
C ASP A 94 8.08 -3.16 10.18
N LEU A 95 8.37 -4.30 9.55
CA LEU A 95 7.59 -5.54 9.76
C LEU A 95 7.68 -6.01 11.22
N ALA A 96 8.89 -6.02 11.80
CA ALA A 96 9.10 -6.48 13.18
C ALA A 96 8.35 -5.58 14.18
N GLU A 97 8.35 -4.26 13.97
CA GLU A 97 7.62 -3.29 14.79
C GLU A 97 6.11 -3.47 14.69
N LEU A 98 5.59 -3.75 13.48
CA LEU A 98 4.18 -4.09 13.26
C LEU A 98 3.75 -5.37 13.99
N ILE A 99 4.65 -6.35 14.14
CA ILE A 99 4.40 -7.56 14.93
C ILE A 99 4.38 -7.21 16.42
N HIS A 100 5.47 -6.61 16.92
CA HIS A 100 5.60 -6.14 18.29
C HIS A 100 6.89 -5.33 18.44
N ARG A 101 6.85 -4.20 19.18
CA ARG A 101 8.02 -3.34 19.40
C ARG A 101 9.29 -4.07 19.87
N GLU A 102 9.17 -5.01 20.79
CA GLU A 102 10.33 -5.81 21.25
C GLU A 102 10.99 -6.63 20.14
N PHE A 103 10.27 -7.04 19.09
CA PHE A 103 10.87 -7.75 17.97
C PHE A 103 11.79 -6.83 17.18
N ALA A 104 11.39 -5.58 16.95
CA ALA A 104 12.23 -4.58 16.29
C ALA A 104 13.48 -4.24 17.12
N GLU A 105 13.35 -4.19 18.45
CA GLU A 105 14.46 -3.86 19.36
C GLU A 105 15.44 -5.03 19.56
N LYS A 106 14.95 -6.27 19.64
CA LYS A 106 15.77 -7.45 19.97
C LYS A 106 16.17 -8.30 18.77
N MET A 107 15.67 -8.03 17.56
CA MET A 107 15.99 -8.86 16.39
C MET A 107 17.49 -8.87 16.09
N LYS A 108 18.04 -10.08 15.91
CA LYS A 108 19.42 -10.28 15.44
C LYS A 108 19.50 -10.30 13.92
N TYR A 109 18.51 -10.90 13.27
CA TYR A 109 18.39 -11.01 11.82
C TYR A 109 17.00 -11.52 11.43
N ALA A 110 16.71 -11.54 10.13
CA ALA A 110 15.59 -12.30 9.58
C ALA A 110 16.05 -13.27 8.50
N ARG A 111 15.25 -14.31 8.26
CA ARG A 111 15.33 -15.12 7.05
C ARG A 111 14.19 -14.75 6.13
N VAL A 112 14.49 -14.54 4.86
CA VAL A 112 13.49 -14.13 3.86
C VAL A 112 13.43 -15.16 2.73
N TRP A 113 12.21 -15.46 2.27
CA TRP A 113 11.93 -16.24 1.07
C TRP A 113 11.04 -15.38 0.17
N GLY A 114 11.43 -15.20 -1.08
CA GLY A 114 10.71 -14.33 -2.01
C GLY A 114 11.63 -13.69 -3.02
N ARG A 115 11.20 -12.57 -3.59
CA ARG A 115 11.90 -11.88 -4.69
C ARG A 115 12.91 -10.85 -4.20
N SER A 116 12.77 -10.35 -2.98
CA SER A 116 13.73 -9.39 -2.41
C SER A 116 15.10 -9.99 -2.11
N VAL A 117 15.24 -11.32 -2.17
CA VAL A 117 16.49 -12.04 -1.91
C VAL A 117 16.90 -12.90 -3.09
N LYS A 118 18.22 -13.09 -3.26
CA LYS A 118 18.77 -13.93 -4.32
C LYS A 118 18.70 -15.42 -4.00
N VAL A 119 18.78 -15.75 -2.70
CA VAL A 119 18.76 -17.13 -2.20
C VAL A 119 17.60 -17.30 -1.24
N GLN A 120 16.82 -18.36 -1.41
CA GLN A 120 15.68 -18.65 -0.56
C GLN A 120 16.13 -18.97 0.88
N GLY A 121 15.58 -18.24 1.86
CA GLY A 121 15.99 -18.33 3.26
C GLY A 121 17.25 -17.53 3.59
N GLN A 122 17.66 -16.60 2.72
CA GLN A 122 18.81 -15.73 2.95
C GLN A 122 18.66 -14.96 4.27
N LYS A 123 19.76 -14.94 5.04
CA LYS A 123 19.87 -14.14 6.25
C LYS A 123 20.06 -12.67 5.87
N VAL A 124 19.20 -11.81 6.37
CA VAL A 124 19.23 -10.37 6.12
C VAL A 124 19.16 -9.56 7.43
N GLY A 125 19.60 -8.30 7.35
CA GLY A 125 19.54 -7.35 8.47
C GLY A 125 18.19 -6.65 8.60
N ALA A 126 18.08 -5.78 9.59
CA ALA A 126 16.87 -5.00 9.89
C ALA A 126 16.48 -4.02 8.76
N ASP A 127 17.48 -3.45 8.07
CA ASP A 127 17.27 -2.44 7.03
C ASP A 127 17.03 -3.06 5.63
N HIS A 128 16.89 -4.38 5.54
CA HIS A 128 16.56 -5.06 4.28
C HIS A 128 15.16 -4.68 3.82
N VAL A 129 15.05 -4.16 2.60
CA VAL A 129 13.77 -3.77 1.99
C VAL A 129 13.01 -5.00 1.49
N LEU A 130 11.74 -5.10 1.87
CA LEU A 130 10.87 -6.22 1.54
C LEU A 130 10.10 -5.99 0.23
N GLU A 131 9.72 -7.09 -0.41
CA GLU A 131 8.86 -7.09 -1.60
C GLU A 131 7.50 -7.78 -1.35
N ASP A 132 6.52 -7.44 -2.19
CA ASP A 132 5.21 -8.10 -2.17
C ASP A 132 5.34 -9.60 -2.42
N GLY A 133 4.79 -10.39 -1.50
CA GLY A 133 4.82 -11.85 -1.50
C GLY A 133 5.96 -12.44 -0.65
N ASP A 134 6.85 -11.63 -0.08
CA ASP A 134 7.93 -12.17 0.75
C ASP A 134 7.38 -12.89 1.99
N ILE A 135 8.05 -13.99 2.35
CA ILE A 135 7.86 -14.72 3.59
C ILE A 135 9.05 -14.38 4.49
N VAL A 136 8.78 -14.00 5.74
CA VAL A 136 9.81 -13.50 6.66
C VAL A 136 9.72 -14.22 8.01
N GLU A 137 10.84 -14.77 8.45
CA GLU A 137 11.02 -15.31 9.79
C GLU A 137 12.00 -14.43 10.57
N VAL A 138 11.48 -13.65 11.53
CA VAL A 138 12.29 -12.81 12.41
C VAL A 138 12.95 -13.67 13.50
N LYS A 139 14.24 -13.47 13.73
CA LYS A 139 15.03 -14.16 14.76
C LYS A 139 15.54 -13.14 15.79
N LEU A 140 15.17 -13.37 17.05
CA LEU A 140 15.61 -12.60 18.22
C LEU A 140 16.98 -13.05 18.74
#